data_AF-W2T0W6-F1
#
_entry.id   AF-W2T0W6-F1
#
_cell.length_a   1.000
_cell.length_b   1.000
_cell.length_c   1.000
_cell.angle_alpha   90.00
_cell.angle_beta   90.00
_cell.angle_gamma   90.00
#
_symmetry.space_group_name_H-M   'P 1'
#
loop_
_entity.id
_entity.type
_entity.pdbx_description
1 polymer ?
#
loop_
_entity_poly.entity_id
_entity_poly.type
_entity_poly.pdbx_seq_one_letter_code
_entity_poly.pdbx_strand_id
1 'polypeptide(L)'
;IDHERELRDAVTKAKHSTQIEEQEKASSKIAELEEKTMNLLATVARSEEARSEAYDALLHSEEEKAALVEELVEVRNRQMSLEKAFDDEDVVSTLKSAIAEIRERNPGYDLHALLGPDPEKKRLEHELQILKDEYGQCKYRLDLLTANNQETDNTGNSKEVRLVAEQFQNKILKLLAVHAKDRAAYEKSARDLNARISELEQREGRLVTEMRREMNNRISEMETEMQKQRTRTIDVVAEKEKELEAARSILVTLRSEQMNTPADPSQSGKIIVSKRRSSEHKRYADRRYSTGSRKSLDAISVSSVDAGTDGSGIPIPMANESRNIFYEEELLKKDREIQEMRNVSHQLDYRLREIEQAALVKELEHHRKTEAMNEEITKLQNKLSLLSTGGEMEYLRNIFVQFIQSNNSSAKKNILKAMGMALRLSANEMKSIDSK
;
A
#
# COMPACT_ATOMS: atom_id res chain seq x y z
N ILE A 1 19.99 91.36 -11.47
CA ILE A 1 19.61 90.56 -12.66
C ILE A 1 20.38 89.23 -12.67
N ASP A 2 21.68 89.21 -12.34
CA ASP A 2 22.47 87.97 -12.35
C ASP A 2 22.09 86.94 -11.27
N HIS A 3 21.80 87.36 -10.03
CA HIS A 3 21.41 86.41 -8.97
C HIS A 3 20.09 85.68 -9.22
N GLU A 4 19.13 86.32 -9.88
CA GLU A 4 17.85 85.70 -10.20
C GLU A 4 17.99 84.64 -11.31
N ARG A 5 18.92 84.86 -12.24
CA ARG A 5 19.28 83.87 -13.27
C ARG A 5 20.01 82.68 -12.64
N GLU A 6 20.95 82.95 -11.75
CA GLU A 6 21.72 81.92 -11.03
C GLU A 6 20.82 81.02 -10.16
N LEU A 7 19.82 81.60 -9.49
CA LEU A 7 18.81 80.84 -8.73
C LEU A 7 17.94 79.95 -9.63
N ARG A 8 17.53 80.43 -10.81
CA ARG A 8 16.76 79.62 -11.77
C ARG A 8 17.60 78.47 -12.31
N ASP A 9 18.87 78.71 -12.63
CA ASP A 9 19.79 77.68 -13.11
C ASP A 9 20.11 76.64 -12.03
N ALA A 10 20.22 77.06 -10.77
CA ALA A 10 20.38 76.12 -9.64
C ALA A 10 19.15 75.22 -9.46
N VAL A 11 17.93 75.78 -9.59
CA VAL A 11 16.67 75.02 -9.46
C VAL A 11 16.50 74.04 -10.63
N THR A 12 16.80 74.43 -11.87
CA THR A 12 16.71 73.53 -13.02
C THR A 12 17.75 72.41 -12.92
N LYS A 13 18.98 72.72 -12.47
CA LYS A 13 20.02 71.71 -12.23
C LYS A 13 19.65 70.74 -11.12
N ALA A 14 19.07 71.21 -10.01
CA ALA A 14 18.59 70.35 -8.93
C ALA A 14 17.42 69.45 -9.37
N LYS A 15 16.47 69.98 -10.15
CA LYS A 15 15.39 69.18 -10.74
C LYS A 15 15.90 68.13 -11.72
N HIS A 16 16.90 68.47 -12.53
CA HIS A 16 17.49 67.50 -13.46
C HIS A 16 18.28 66.42 -12.71
N SER A 17 19.04 66.79 -11.67
CA SER A 17 19.78 65.84 -10.83
C SER A 17 18.85 64.85 -10.14
N THR A 18 17.76 65.34 -9.53
CA THR A 18 16.76 64.47 -8.87
C THR A 18 16.05 63.56 -9.86
N GLN A 19 15.72 64.05 -11.05
CA GLN A 19 15.13 63.25 -12.12
C GLN A 19 16.08 62.15 -12.62
N ILE A 20 17.38 62.43 -12.74
CA ILE A 20 18.39 61.43 -13.11
C ILE A 20 18.52 60.35 -12.02
N GLU A 21 18.58 60.73 -10.74
CA GLU A 21 18.64 59.77 -9.64
C GLU A 21 17.40 58.87 -9.56
N GLU A 22 16.21 59.42 -9.82
CA GLU A 22 14.97 58.64 -9.90
C GLU A 22 14.98 57.68 -11.10
N GLN A 23 15.49 58.13 -12.25
CA GLN A 23 15.64 57.30 -13.45
C GLN A 23 16.65 56.15 -13.23
N GLU A 24 17.77 56.41 -12.55
CA GLU A 24 18.76 55.39 -12.18
C GLU A 24 18.19 54.36 -11.21
N LYS A 25 17.42 54.81 -10.19
CA LYS A 25 16.73 53.90 -9.26
C LYS A 25 15.70 53.04 -9.97
N ALA A 26 14.90 53.62 -10.87
CA ALA A 26 13.95 52.87 -11.68
C ALA A 26 14.65 51.85 -12.59
N SER A 27 15.74 52.25 -13.26
CA SER A 27 16.53 51.35 -14.12
C SER A 27 17.16 50.20 -13.33
N SER A 28 17.71 50.47 -12.14
CA SER A 28 18.26 49.44 -11.25
C SER A 28 17.17 48.48 -10.80
N LYS A 29 15.96 48.98 -10.48
CA LYS A 29 14.83 48.14 -10.10
C LYS A 29 14.34 47.26 -11.24
N ILE A 30 14.32 47.77 -12.47
CA ILE A 30 13.96 47.00 -13.66
C ILE A 30 14.97 45.86 -13.85
N ALA A 31 16.27 46.13 -13.77
CA ALA A 31 17.31 45.11 -13.89
C ALA A 31 17.18 44.00 -12.82
N GLU A 32 16.88 44.36 -11.57
CA GLU A 32 16.65 43.38 -10.49
C GLU A 32 15.40 42.51 -10.76
N LEU A 33 14.33 43.10 -11.31
CA LEU A 33 13.11 42.37 -11.67
C LEU A 33 13.33 41.46 -12.89
N GLU A 34 14.11 41.89 -13.87
CA GLU A 34 14.51 41.08 -15.02
C GLU A 34 15.35 39.88 -14.60
N GLU A 35 16.32 40.07 -13.71
CA GLU A 35 17.13 38.98 -13.14
C GLU A 35 16.27 37.97 -12.37
N LYS A 36 15.36 38.45 -11.50
CA LYS A 36 14.40 37.57 -10.81
C LYS A 36 13.51 36.80 -11.78
N THR A 37 13.05 37.45 -12.84
CA THR A 37 12.23 36.81 -13.87
C THR A 37 13.02 35.72 -14.60
N MET A 38 14.28 35.98 -14.94
CA MET A 38 15.17 35.00 -15.57
C MET A 38 15.41 33.79 -14.65
N ASN A 39 15.66 34.03 -13.37
CA ASN A 39 15.84 32.97 -12.38
C ASN A 39 14.57 32.11 -12.20
N LEU A 40 13.39 32.75 -12.15
CA LEU A 40 12.12 32.03 -12.09
C LEU A 40 11.88 31.19 -13.34
N LEU A 41 12.14 31.72 -14.53
CA LEU A 41 12.04 30.96 -15.79
C LEU A 41 12.98 29.75 -15.79
N ALA A 42 14.21 29.90 -15.30
CA ALA A 42 15.16 28.79 -15.18
C ALA A 42 14.70 27.73 -14.16
N THR A 43 14.06 28.13 -13.06
CA THR A 43 13.46 27.18 -12.11
C THR A 43 12.26 26.45 -12.69
N VAL A 44 11.40 27.15 -13.45
CA VAL A 44 10.27 26.54 -14.15
C VAL A 44 10.78 25.52 -15.16
N ALA A 45 11.74 25.88 -16.02
CA ALA A 45 12.30 24.96 -17.00
C ALA A 45 12.83 23.66 -16.36
N ARG A 46 13.60 23.77 -15.26
CA ARG A 46 14.08 22.59 -14.51
C ARG A 46 12.95 21.75 -13.91
N SER A 47 11.90 22.39 -13.42
CA SER A 47 10.73 21.68 -12.89
C SER A 47 9.93 20.97 -14.00
N GLU A 48 9.87 21.54 -15.21
CA GLU A 48 9.20 20.92 -16.35
C GLU A 48 9.98 19.74 -16.90
N GLU A 49 11.32 19.83 -16.92
CA GLU A 49 12.21 18.73 -17.27
C GLU A 49 12.05 17.56 -16.29
N ALA A 50 12.14 17.82 -14.98
CA ALA A 50 11.92 16.81 -13.95
C ALA A 50 10.52 16.17 -14.04
N ARG A 51 9.49 16.95 -14.40
CA ARG A 51 8.13 16.44 -14.62
C ARG A 51 8.06 15.52 -15.85
N SER A 52 8.79 15.85 -16.92
CA SER A 52 8.87 15.01 -18.12
C SER A 52 9.57 13.69 -17.82
N GLU A 53 10.71 13.72 -17.14
CA GLU A 53 11.45 12.52 -16.73
C GLU A 53 10.61 11.60 -15.84
N ALA A 54 9.86 12.18 -14.88
CA ALA A 54 8.96 11.42 -14.03
C ALA A 54 7.81 10.77 -14.82
N TYR A 55 7.31 11.44 -15.86
CA TYR A 55 6.28 10.89 -16.73
C TYR A 55 6.81 9.74 -17.60
N ASP A 56 8.02 9.87 -18.15
CA ASP A 56 8.66 8.81 -18.93
C ASP A 56 8.98 7.58 -18.05
N ALA A 57 9.42 7.79 -16.81
CA ALA A 57 9.63 6.72 -15.84
C ALA A 57 8.32 5.99 -15.46
N LEU A 58 7.21 6.74 -15.33
CA LEU A 58 5.89 6.15 -15.08
C LEU A 58 5.46 5.29 -16.27
N LEU A 59 5.63 5.78 -17.50
CA LEU A 59 5.28 5.03 -18.71
C LEU A 59 6.06 3.71 -18.81
N HIS A 60 7.37 3.75 -18.55
CA HIS A 60 8.17 2.52 -18.51
C HIS A 60 7.72 1.56 -17.40
N SER A 61 7.37 2.05 -16.21
CA SER A 61 6.84 1.20 -15.15
C SER A 61 5.49 0.57 -15.52
N GLU A 62 4.63 1.27 -16.26
CA GLU A 62 3.36 0.73 -16.77
C GLU A 62 3.59 -0.35 -17.84
N GLU A 63 4.57 -0.16 -18.72
CA GLU A 63 4.98 -1.16 -19.72
C GLU A 63 5.54 -2.43 -19.05
N GLU A 64 6.44 -2.29 -18.07
CA GLU A 64 6.97 -3.42 -17.30
C GLU A 64 5.86 -4.15 -16.53
N LYS A 65 4.95 -3.41 -15.91
CA LYS A 65 3.78 -3.98 -15.23
C LYS A 65 2.90 -4.75 -16.20
N ALA A 66 2.66 -4.23 -17.41
CA ALA A 66 1.88 -4.92 -18.43
C ALA A 66 2.57 -6.23 -18.86
N ALA A 67 3.89 -6.21 -19.08
CA ALA A 67 4.67 -7.40 -19.41
C ALA A 67 4.61 -8.47 -18.30
N LEU A 68 4.74 -8.05 -17.03
CA LEU A 68 4.62 -8.97 -15.88
C LEU A 68 3.22 -9.56 -15.74
N VAL A 69 2.17 -8.79 -16.04
CA VAL A 69 0.80 -9.28 -16.06
C VAL A 69 0.61 -10.34 -17.16
N GLU A 70 1.18 -10.12 -18.34
CA GLU A 70 1.16 -11.09 -19.44
C GLU A 70 1.89 -12.39 -19.05
N GLU A 71 3.09 -12.28 -18.45
CA GLU A 71 3.84 -13.44 -17.95
C GLU A 71 3.07 -14.21 -16.87
N LEU A 72 2.39 -13.51 -15.94
CA LEU A 72 1.54 -14.14 -14.93
C LEU A 72 0.34 -14.87 -15.55
N VAL A 73 -0.25 -14.32 -16.60
CA VAL A 73 -1.32 -14.98 -17.36
C VAL A 73 -0.79 -16.22 -18.06
N GLU A 74 0.40 -16.17 -18.66
CA GLU A 74 1.04 -17.36 -19.24
C GLU A 74 1.32 -18.45 -18.20
N VAL A 75 1.89 -18.08 -17.05
CA VAL A 75 2.17 -19.02 -15.95
C VAL A 75 0.87 -19.65 -15.45
N ARG A 76 -0.19 -18.85 -15.28
CA ARG A 76 -1.51 -19.35 -14.88
C ARG A 76 -2.11 -20.30 -15.93
N ASN A 77 -1.95 -20.00 -17.21
CA ASN A 77 -2.40 -20.87 -18.30
C ASN A 77 -1.60 -22.17 -18.36
N ARG A 78 -0.29 -22.13 -18.11
CA ARG A 78 0.54 -23.34 -17.97
C ARG A 78 0.09 -24.17 -16.76
N GLN A 79 -0.19 -23.53 -15.62
CA GLN A 79 -0.72 -24.22 -14.44
C GLN A 79 -2.08 -24.85 -14.69
N MET A 80 -3.02 -24.15 -15.33
CA MET A 80 -4.33 -24.74 -15.69
C MET A 80 -4.22 -25.86 -16.72
N SER A 81 -3.21 -25.80 -17.61
CA SER A 81 -2.94 -26.88 -18.57
C SER A 81 -2.36 -28.12 -17.87
N LEU A 82 -1.56 -27.92 -16.82
CA LEU A 82 -1.10 -28.97 -15.92
C LEU A 82 -2.25 -29.54 -15.08
N GLU A 83 -3.08 -28.70 -14.44
CA GLU A 83 -4.25 -29.14 -13.66
C GLU A 83 -5.24 -29.95 -14.51
N LYS A 84 -5.49 -29.56 -15.77
CA LYS A 84 -6.31 -30.35 -16.70
C LYS A 84 -5.68 -31.69 -17.11
N ALA A 85 -4.35 -31.84 -17.01
CA ALA A 85 -3.69 -33.13 -17.22
C ALA A 85 -3.73 -34.04 -15.98
N PHE A 86 -4.09 -33.49 -14.80
CA PHE A 86 -4.21 -34.23 -13.54
C PHE A 86 -5.64 -34.71 -13.23
N ASP A 87 -6.64 -34.32 -14.03
CA ASP A 87 -8.02 -34.77 -13.84
C ASP A 87 -8.30 -36.18 -14.42
N ASP A 88 -7.45 -36.69 -15.32
CA ASP A 88 -7.66 -38.00 -16.00
C ASP A 88 -6.56 -39.06 -15.73
N GLU A 89 -5.44 -38.73 -15.08
CA GLU A 89 -4.39 -39.70 -14.72
C GLU A 89 -4.02 -39.62 -13.24
N ASP A 90 -3.92 -40.80 -12.61
CA ASP A 90 -3.47 -40.98 -11.22
C ASP A 90 -2.16 -40.19 -11.02
N VAL A 91 -2.16 -39.23 -10.09
CA VAL A 91 -1.01 -38.35 -9.78
C VAL A 91 0.26 -39.18 -9.53
N VAL A 92 0.09 -40.41 -9.03
CA VAL A 92 1.17 -41.38 -8.85
C VAL A 92 1.72 -41.90 -10.18
N SER A 93 0.88 -42.13 -11.20
CA SER A 93 1.34 -42.48 -12.54
C SER A 93 2.06 -41.34 -13.23
N THR A 94 1.57 -40.11 -13.12
CA THR A 94 2.21 -38.94 -13.73
C THR A 94 3.59 -38.69 -13.12
N LEU A 95 3.71 -38.79 -11.79
CA LEU A 95 4.99 -38.67 -11.09
C LEU A 95 5.95 -39.82 -11.45
N LYS A 96 5.46 -41.06 -11.58
CA LYS A 96 6.27 -42.20 -12.02
C LYS A 96 6.79 -42.01 -13.44
N SER A 97 5.96 -41.52 -14.36
CA SER A 97 6.34 -41.24 -15.75
C SER A 97 7.37 -40.10 -15.82
N ALA A 98 7.19 -39.03 -15.05
CA ALA A 98 8.17 -37.93 -14.98
C ALA A 98 9.52 -38.39 -14.40
N ILE A 99 9.52 -39.22 -13.36
CA ILE A 99 10.74 -39.80 -12.80
C ILE A 99 11.42 -40.74 -13.81
N ALA A 100 10.64 -41.52 -14.57
CA ALA A 100 11.16 -42.39 -15.63
C ALA A 100 11.81 -41.59 -16.76
N GLU A 101 11.18 -40.50 -17.19
CA GLU A 101 11.70 -39.61 -18.25
C GLU A 101 12.99 -38.90 -17.83
N ILE A 102 13.08 -38.45 -16.56
CA ILE A 102 14.30 -37.87 -16.00
C ILE A 102 15.44 -38.91 -15.94
N ARG A 103 15.12 -40.16 -15.60
CA ARG A 103 16.09 -41.27 -15.55
C ARG A 103 16.56 -41.68 -16.95
N GLU A 104 15.69 -41.59 -17.96
CA GLU A 104 16.04 -41.85 -19.36
C GLU A 104 16.97 -40.78 -19.92
N ARG A 105 16.71 -39.50 -19.62
CA ARG A 105 17.57 -38.38 -20.04
C ARG A 105 18.89 -38.32 -19.26
N ASN A 106 18.92 -38.82 -18.01
CA ASN A 106 20.13 -38.81 -17.17
C ASN A 106 20.35 -40.18 -16.48
N PRO A 107 20.92 -41.17 -17.19
CA PRO A 107 21.09 -42.54 -16.67
C PRO A 107 22.02 -42.66 -15.45
N GLY A 108 22.90 -41.68 -15.24
CA GLY A 108 23.83 -41.62 -14.11
C GLY A 108 23.30 -40.86 -12.89
N TYR A 109 22.09 -40.30 -12.96
CA TYR A 109 21.53 -39.50 -11.88
C TYR A 109 20.72 -40.37 -10.92
N ASP A 110 21.32 -40.70 -9.77
CA ASP A 110 20.63 -41.45 -8.73
C ASP A 110 19.74 -40.53 -7.90
N LEU A 111 18.44 -40.47 -8.24
CA LEU A 111 17.43 -39.72 -7.47
C LEU A 111 17.39 -40.14 -5.99
N HIS A 112 17.75 -41.39 -5.67
CA HIS A 112 17.80 -41.87 -4.28
C HIS A 112 18.98 -41.29 -3.49
N ALA A 113 20.05 -40.86 -4.16
CA ALA A 113 21.17 -40.18 -3.53
C ALA A 113 20.82 -38.73 -3.12
N LEU A 114 19.93 -38.06 -3.86
CA LEU A 114 19.51 -36.68 -3.57
C LEU A 114 18.43 -36.61 -2.46
N LEU A 115 17.40 -37.45 -2.57
CA LEU A 115 16.31 -37.48 -1.59
C LEU A 115 16.73 -38.16 -0.28
N GLY A 116 17.84 -38.90 -0.33
CA GLY A 116 18.26 -39.78 0.75
C GLY A 116 17.29 -40.97 0.91
N PRO A 117 17.67 -41.96 1.72
CA PRO A 117 16.74 -43.00 2.10
C PRO A 117 15.62 -42.38 2.94
N ASP A 118 14.38 -42.57 2.50
CA ASP A 118 13.18 -42.08 3.18
C ASP A 118 13.23 -42.48 4.67
N PRO A 119 13.29 -41.50 5.59
CA PRO A 119 13.42 -41.76 7.02
C PRO A 119 12.20 -42.51 7.57
N GLU A 120 11.02 -42.32 6.99
CA GLU A 120 9.82 -43.08 7.37
C GLU A 120 9.89 -44.50 6.86
N LYS A 121 10.30 -44.73 5.60
CA LYS A 121 10.53 -46.08 5.08
C LYS A 121 11.57 -46.84 5.89
N LYS A 122 12.70 -46.22 6.24
CA LYS A 122 13.71 -46.83 7.13
C LYS A 122 13.17 -47.13 8.52
N ARG A 123 12.36 -46.23 9.09
CA ARG A 123 11.70 -46.45 10.38
C ARG A 123 10.74 -47.64 10.30
N LEU A 124 9.93 -47.70 9.25
CA LEU A 124 8.98 -48.79 9.00
C LEU A 124 9.67 -50.12 8.72
N GLU A 125 10.80 -50.12 8.00
CA GLU A 125 11.61 -51.33 7.78
C GLU A 125 12.22 -51.85 9.09
N HIS A 126 12.71 -50.94 9.94
CA HIS A 126 13.21 -51.30 11.27
C HIS A 126 12.10 -51.82 12.17
N GLU A 127 10.94 -51.17 12.16
CA GLU A 127 9.74 -51.57 12.91
C GLU A 127 9.20 -52.92 12.42
N LEU A 128 9.19 -53.17 11.11
CA LEU A 128 8.81 -54.45 10.51
C LEU A 128 9.80 -55.56 10.86
N GLN A 129 11.10 -55.24 10.95
CA GLN A 129 12.12 -56.20 11.40
C GLN A 129 11.93 -56.54 12.87
N ILE A 130 11.70 -55.54 13.74
CA ILE A 130 11.38 -55.75 15.15
C ILE A 130 10.11 -56.61 15.29
N LEU A 131 9.06 -56.30 14.53
CA LEU A 131 7.80 -57.05 14.57
C LEU A 131 7.97 -58.49 14.09
N LYS A 132 8.82 -58.74 13.09
CA LYS A 132 9.18 -60.10 12.64
C LYS A 132 9.94 -60.86 13.71
N ASP A 133 10.87 -60.22 14.40
CA ASP A 133 11.64 -60.83 15.47
C ASP A 133 10.75 -61.12 16.69
N GLU A 134 9.85 -60.19 17.05
CA GLU A 134 8.82 -60.39 18.08
C GLU A 134 7.83 -61.49 17.73
N TYR A 135 7.39 -61.56 16.46
CA TYR A 135 6.55 -62.64 15.97
C TYR A 135 7.29 -63.98 16.02
N GLY A 136 8.56 -64.03 15.62
CA GLY A 136 9.41 -65.22 15.71
C GLY A 136 9.58 -65.69 17.16
N GLN A 137 9.80 -64.76 18.09
CA GLN A 137 9.89 -65.05 19.52
C GLN A 137 8.55 -65.51 20.09
N CYS A 138 7.43 -64.90 19.71
CA CYS A 138 6.10 -65.33 20.13
C CYS A 138 5.76 -66.71 19.59
N LYS A 139 6.09 -66.99 18.32
CA LYS A 139 5.92 -68.30 17.70
C LYS A 139 6.77 -69.35 18.40
N TYR A 140 8.05 -69.08 18.65
CA TYR A 140 8.92 -69.98 19.40
C TYR A 140 8.42 -70.23 20.82
N ARG A 141 7.97 -69.20 21.53
CA ARG A 141 7.35 -69.34 22.87
C ARG A 141 6.07 -70.16 22.82
N LEU A 142 5.24 -69.98 21.79
CA LEU A 142 4.03 -70.75 21.60
C LEU A 142 4.34 -72.22 21.30
N ASP A 143 5.31 -72.50 20.43
CA ASP A 143 5.77 -73.86 20.12
C ASP A 143 6.35 -74.54 21.38
N LEU A 144 7.13 -73.81 22.19
CA LEU A 144 7.69 -74.29 23.44
C LEU A 144 6.61 -74.55 24.52
N LEU A 145 5.60 -73.68 24.61
CA LEU A 145 4.44 -73.89 25.50
C LEU A 145 3.56 -75.04 25.02
N THR A 146 3.40 -75.21 23.72
CA THR A 146 2.61 -76.31 23.14
C THR A 146 3.32 -77.65 23.33
N ALA A 147 4.66 -77.67 23.30
CA ALA A 147 5.49 -78.81 23.65
C ALA A 147 5.48 -79.11 25.16
N ASN A 148 5.57 -78.09 26.03
CA ASN A 148 5.56 -78.26 27.49
C ASN A 148 4.16 -78.56 28.08
N ASN A 149 3.08 -78.14 27.40
CA ASN A 149 1.71 -78.42 27.82
C ASN A 149 1.24 -79.85 27.46
N GLN A 150 2.04 -80.62 26.71
CA GLN A 150 1.81 -82.06 26.57
C GLN A 150 2.19 -82.85 27.84
N GLU A 151 2.91 -82.25 28.81
CA GLU A 151 3.39 -82.99 29.99
C GLU A 151 3.06 -82.40 31.37
N THR A 152 2.43 -81.23 31.54
CA THR A 152 2.07 -80.80 32.92
C THR A 152 0.76 -80.02 33.02
N ASP A 153 -0.19 -80.59 33.76
CA ASP A 153 -1.33 -79.90 34.38
C ASP A 153 -0.81 -78.73 35.25
N ASN A 154 -0.97 -77.50 34.79
CA ASN A 154 -0.49 -76.30 35.48
C ASN A 154 -1.60 -75.25 35.64
N THR A 155 -2.40 -75.41 36.70
CA THR A 155 -3.46 -74.49 37.12
C THR A 155 -2.97 -73.16 37.73
N GLY A 156 -1.66 -73.00 37.96
CA GLY A 156 -1.05 -71.80 38.56
C GLY A 156 -0.79 -70.64 37.58
N ASN A 157 -0.23 -70.92 36.39
CA ASN A 157 0.16 -69.90 35.40
C ASN A 157 -1.03 -69.17 34.75
N SER A 158 -2.24 -69.74 34.82
CA SER A 158 -3.45 -69.13 34.25
C SER A 158 -3.85 -67.82 34.96
N LYS A 159 -3.55 -67.68 36.26
CA LYS A 159 -3.95 -66.50 37.05
C LYS A 159 -3.08 -65.28 36.78
N GLU A 160 -1.76 -65.46 36.64
CA GLU A 160 -0.83 -64.36 36.32
C GLU A 160 -1.03 -63.83 34.90
N VAL A 161 -1.23 -64.72 33.92
CA VAL A 161 -1.56 -64.32 32.55
C VAL A 161 -2.89 -63.54 32.50
N ARG A 162 -3.87 -63.94 33.33
CA ARG A 162 -5.16 -63.23 33.43
C ARG A 162 -5.02 -61.83 34.04
N LEU A 163 -4.19 -61.67 35.08
CA LEU A 163 -3.90 -60.37 35.69
C LEU A 163 -3.18 -59.42 34.72
N VAL A 164 -2.20 -59.93 33.96
CA VAL A 164 -1.50 -59.15 32.93
C VAL A 164 -2.46 -58.75 31.81
N ALA A 165 -3.32 -59.66 31.35
CA ALA A 165 -4.36 -59.34 30.37
C ALA A 165 -5.33 -58.25 30.86
N GLU A 166 -5.78 -58.32 32.13
CA GLU A 166 -6.60 -57.27 32.74
C GLU A 166 -5.88 -55.92 32.81
N GLN A 167 -4.58 -55.90 33.10
CA GLN A 167 -3.81 -54.66 33.10
C GLN A 167 -3.69 -54.04 31.70
N PHE A 168 -3.43 -54.86 30.67
CA PHE A 168 -3.39 -54.39 29.28
C PHE A 168 -4.76 -53.86 28.85
N GLN A 169 -5.83 -54.58 29.18
CA GLN A 169 -7.19 -54.18 28.82
C GLN A 169 -7.57 -52.85 29.49
N ASN A 170 -7.21 -52.66 30.76
CA ASN A 170 -7.36 -51.38 31.45
C ASN A 170 -6.54 -50.25 30.83
N LYS A 171 -5.33 -50.53 30.36
CA LYS A 171 -4.47 -49.53 29.71
C LYS A 171 -5.01 -49.13 28.33
N ILE A 172 -5.53 -50.09 27.56
CA ILE A 172 -6.22 -49.84 26.29
C ILE A 172 -7.45 -48.97 26.51
N LEU A 173 -8.29 -49.29 27.51
CA LEU A 173 -9.48 -48.49 27.82
C LEU A 173 -9.12 -47.05 28.21
N LYS A 174 -8.06 -46.84 28.99
CA LYS A 174 -7.57 -45.50 29.35
C LYS A 174 -7.05 -44.73 28.13
N LEU A 175 -6.28 -45.38 27.25
CA LEU A 175 -5.79 -44.76 26.02
C LEU A 175 -6.94 -44.36 25.08
N LEU A 176 -7.95 -45.22 24.93
CA LEU A 176 -9.14 -44.92 24.14
C LEU A 176 -9.90 -43.71 24.72
N ALA A 177 -10.02 -43.61 26.04
CA ALA A 177 -10.69 -42.49 26.69
C ALA A 177 -9.93 -41.16 26.49
N VAL A 178 -8.59 -41.18 26.59
CA VAL A 178 -7.75 -40.00 26.32
C VAL A 178 -7.87 -39.58 24.86
N HIS A 179 -7.74 -40.53 23.92
CA HIS A 179 -7.86 -40.25 22.50
C HIS A 179 -9.25 -39.71 22.11
N ALA A 180 -10.32 -40.23 22.73
CA ALA A 180 -11.68 -39.70 22.53
C ALA A 180 -11.81 -38.25 23.03
N LYS A 181 -11.19 -37.93 24.18
CA LYS A 181 -11.17 -36.57 24.72
C LYS A 181 -10.37 -35.61 23.84
N ASP A 182 -9.20 -36.02 23.38
CA ASP A 182 -8.35 -35.21 22.51
C ASP A 182 -9.03 -34.97 21.17
N ARG A 183 -9.63 -36.01 20.57
CA ARG A 183 -10.44 -35.88 19.34
C ARG A 183 -11.57 -34.87 19.52
N ALA A 184 -12.31 -34.93 20.63
CA ALA A 184 -13.38 -33.98 20.91
C ALA A 184 -12.87 -32.53 21.09
N ALA A 185 -11.69 -32.35 21.69
CA ALA A 185 -11.06 -31.05 21.84
C ALA A 185 -10.60 -30.47 20.48
N TYR A 186 -9.97 -31.28 19.63
CA TYR A 186 -9.59 -30.88 18.28
C TYR A 186 -10.80 -30.56 17.43
N GLU A 187 -11.84 -31.37 17.48
CA GLU A 187 -13.07 -31.13 16.73
C GLU A 187 -13.77 -29.84 17.17
N LYS A 188 -13.77 -29.55 18.49
CA LYS A 188 -14.26 -28.27 19.01
C LYS A 188 -13.41 -27.10 18.49
N SER A 189 -12.08 -27.19 18.57
CA SER A 189 -11.18 -26.15 18.08
C SER A 189 -11.35 -25.89 16.58
N ALA A 190 -11.50 -26.94 15.78
CA ALA A 190 -11.77 -26.85 14.35
C ALA A 190 -13.11 -26.16 14.08
N ARG A 191 -14.16 -26.48 14.84
CA ARG A 191 -15.47 -25.81 14.74
C ARG A 191 -15.37 -24.33 15.10
N ASP A 192 -14.65 -23.98 16.16
CA ASP A 192 -14.47 -22.59 16.61
C ASP A 192 -13.67 -21.77 15.58
N LEU A 193 -12.61 -22.35 15.00
CA LEU A 193 -11.83 -21.71 13.93
C LEU A 193 -12.65 -21.51 12.66
N ASN A 194 -13.40 -22.53 12.21
CA ASN A 194 -14.27 -22.40 11.05
C ASN A 194 -15.36 -21.34 11.26
N ALA A 195 -15.96 -21.28 12.44
CA ALA A 195 -16.92 -20.24 12.78
C ALA A 195 -16.29 -18.84 12.70
N ARG A 196 -15.05 -18.70 13.18
CA ARG A 196 -14.32 -17.43 13.13
C ARG A 196 -13.96 -17.02 11.70
N ILE A 197 -13.56 -17.96 10.86
CA ILE A 197 -13.29 -17.72 9.44
C ILE A 197 -14.56 -17.22 8.75
N SER A 198 -15.69 -17.91 8.93
CA SER A 198 -16.97 -17.48 8.33
C SER A 198 -17.44 -16.10 8.83
N GLU A 199 -17.19 -15.75 10.09
CA GLU A 199 -17.50 -14.42 10.63
C GLU A 199 -16.66 -13.33 9.95
N LEU A 200 -15.36 -13.59 9.76
CA LEU A 200 -14.43 -12.66 9.10
C LEU A 200 -14.79 -12.49 7.61
N GLU A 201 -15.05 -13.57 6.90
CA GLU A 201 -15.51 -13.54 5.50
C GLU A 201 -16.81 -12.74 5.35
N GLN A 202 -17.77 -12.93 6.27
CA GLN A 202 -19.02 -12.16 6.24
C GLN A 202 -18.77 -10.67 6.51
N ARG A 203 -17.88 -10.34 7.46
CA ARG A 203 -17.53 -8.94 7.77
C ARG A 203 -16.84 -8.27 6.59
N GLU A 204 -15.90 -8.95 5.94
CA GLU A 204 -15.22 -8.46 4.75
C GLU A 204 -16.20 -8.28 3.58
N GLY A 205 -17.07 -9.26 3.34
CA GLY A 205 -18.14 -9.17 2.35
C GLY A 205 -19.03 -7.95 2.57
N ARG A 206 -19.44 -7.67 3.82
CA ARG A 206 -20.18 -6.46 4.17
C ARG A 206 -19.40 -5.18 3.85
N LEU A 207 -18.13 -5.11 4.23
CA LEU A 207 -17.29 -3.94 3.97
C LEU A 207 -17.16 -3.66 2.47
N VAL A 208 -16.92 -4.70 1.66
CA VAL A 208 -16.84 -4.57 0.19
C VAL A 208 -18.17 -4.08 -0.39
N THR A 209 -19.30 -4.60 0.07
CA THR A 209 -20.61 -4.13 -0.40
C THR A 209 -20.87 -2.67 -0.02
N GLU A 210 -20.44 -2.26 1.17
CA GLU A 210 -20.59 -0.89 1.64
C GLU A 210 -19.72 0.10 0.85
N MET A 211 -18.45 -0.25 0.62
CA MET A 211 -17.55 0.55 -0.22
C MET A 211 -18.07 0.69 -1.66
N ARG A 212 -18.59 -0.40 -2.25
CA ARG A 212 -19.20 -0.35 -3.60
C ARG A 212 -20.43 0.55 -3.62
N ARG A 213 -21.28 0.47 -2.58
CA ARG A 213 -22.46 1.34 -2.44
C ARG A 213 -22.06 2.80 -2.33
N GLU A 214 -21.06 3.13 -1.51
CA GLU A 214 -20.57 4.50 -1.35
C GLU A 214 -19.98 5.06 -2.66
N MET A 215 -19.16 4.26 -3.36
CA MET A 215 -18.62 4.64 -4.67
C MET A 215 -19.73 4.90 -5.69
N ASN A 216 -20.72 4.00 -5.77
CA ASN A 216 -21.87 4.17 -6.67
C ASN A 216 -22.71 5.41 -6.32
N ASN A 217 -22.91 5.68 -5.04
CA ASN A 217 -23.59 6.90 -4.59
C ASN A 217 -22.82 8.16 -5.05
N ARG A 218 -21.49 8.16 -4.90
CA ARG A 218 -20.65 9.29 -5.31
C ARG A 218 -20.67 9.50 -6.83
N ILE A 219 -20.69 8.42 -7.61
CA ILE A 219 -20.88 8.48 -9.07
C ILE A 219 -22.24 9.09 -9.39
N SER A 220 -23.31 8.62 -8.75
CA SER A 220 -24.67 9.14 -8.98
C SER A 220 -24.79 10.63 -8.62
N GLU A 221 -24.21 11.07 -7.51
CA GLU A 221 -24.17 12.48 -7.13
C GLU A 221 -23.44 13.32 -8.19
N MET A 222 -22.27 12.87 -8.65
CA MET A 222 -21.50 13.53 -9.69
C MET A 222 -22.27 13.61 -11.02
N GLU A 223 -22.95 12.53 -11.42
CA GLU A 223 -23.80 12.49 -12.61
C GLU A 223 -24.97 13.49 -12.51
N THR A 224 -25.63 13.57 -11.35
CA THR A 224 -26.72 14.53 -11.14
C THR A 224 -26.22 15.96 -11.21
N GLU A 225 -25.05 16.27 -10.65
CA GLU A 225 -24.49 17.61 -10.70
C GLU A 225 -24.04 17.98 -12.12
N MET A 226 -23.43 17.04 -12.85
CA MET A 226 -23.13 17.19 -14.27
C MET A 226 -24.39 17.46 -15.09
N GLN A 227 -25.48 16.75 -14.84
CA GLN A 227 -26.73 16.95 -15.57
C GLN A 227 -27.36 18.31 -15.23
N LYS A 228 -27.28 18.77 -13.98
CA LYS A 228 -27.69 20.12 -13.59
C LYS A 228 -26.84 21.19 -14.28
N GLN A 229 -25.53 20.98 -14.42
CA GLN A 229 -24.67 21.91 -15.15
C GLN A 229 -25.04 21.96 -16.64
N ARG A 230 -25.24 20.80 -17.28
CA ARG A 230 -25.72 20.72 -18.67
C ARG A 230 -27.04 21.47 -18.87
N THR A 231 -28.00 21.27 -17.97
CA THR A 231 -29.30 21.94 -18.02
C THR A 231 -29.14 23.46 -17.89
N ARG A 232 -28.39 23.93 -16.89
CA ARG A 232 -28.08 25.36 -16.73
C ARG A 232 -27.42 25.96 -17.98
N THR A 233 -26.48 25.25 -18.61
CA THR A 233 -25.84 25.71 -19.86
C THR A 233 -26.85 25.81 -21.01
N ILE A 234 -27.74 24.83 -21.14
CA ILE A 234 -28.82 24.86 -22.15
C ILE A 234 -29.73 26.07 -21.91
N ASP A 235 -30.13 26.33 -20.66
CA ASP A 235 -30.99 27.46 -20.31
C ASP A 235 -30.34 28.81 -20.64
N VAL A 236 -29.05 28.97 -20.34
CA VAL A 236 -28.29 30.18 -20.68
C VAL A 236 -28.21 30.37 -22.20
N VAL A 237 -27.95 29.30 -22.95
CA VAL A 237 -27.92 29.37 -24.42
C VAL A 237 -29.30 29.78 -24.96
N ALA A 238 -30.38 29.19 -24.46
CA ALA A 238 -31.74 29.54 -24.87
C ALA A 238 -32.10 31.01 -24.52
N GLU A 239 -31.65 31.52 -23.39
CA GLU A 239 -31.80 32.94 -23.02
C GLU A 239 -31.04 33.86 -24.00
N LYS A 240 -29.80 33.49 -24.35
CA LYS A 240 -29.01 34.23 -25.34
C LYS A 240 -29.62 34.20 -26.74
N GLU A 241 -30.20 33.08 -27.14
CA GLU A 241 -30.94 33.02 -28.41
C GLU A 241 -32.14 33.98 -28.42
N LYS A 242 -32.89 34.06 -27.31
CA LYS A 242 -34.01 35.02 -27.16
C LYS A 242 -33.55 36.48 -27.19
N GLU A 243 -32.48 36.82 -26.49
CA GLU A 243 -31.89 38.17 -26.51
C GLU A 243 -31.45 38.55 -27.94
N LEU A 244 -30.83 37.60 -28.65
CA LEU A 244 -30.36 37.79 -30.02
C LEU A 244 -31.54 37.97 -30.99
N GLU A 245 -32.62 37.20 -30.81
CA GLU A 245 -33.84 37.35 -31.58
C GLU A 245 -34.54 38.70 -31.33
N ALA A 246 -34.59 39.17 -30.07
CA ALA A 246 -35.09 40.49 -29.74
C ALA A 246 -34.25 41.61 -30.39
N ALA A 247 -32.92 41.51 -30.34
CA ALA A 247 -32.03 42.46 -30.99
C ALA A 247 -32.21 42.46 -32.53
N ARG A 248 -32.38 41.29 -33.14
CA ARG A 248 -32.71 41.17 -34.57
C ARG A 248 -34.04 41.83 -34.89
N SER A 249 -35.07 41.64 -34.07
CA SER A 249 -36.37 42.29 -34.27
C SER A 249 -36.23 43.82 -34.23
N ILE A 250 -35.49 44.37 -33.27
CA ILE A 250 -35.26 45.83 -33.17
C ILE A 250 -34.53 46.36 -34.41
N LEU A 251 -33.49 45.66 -34.87
CA LEU A 251 -32.75 46.03 -36.07
C LEU A 251 -33.63 46.00 -37.34
N VAL A 252 -34.53 45.02 -37.45
CA VAL A 252 -35.50 44.95 -38.55
C VAL A 252 -36.46 46.14 -38.51
N THR A 253 -36.98 46.49 -37.33
CA THR A 253 -37.85 47.66 -37.15
C THR A 253 -37.14 48.97 -37.54
N LEU A 254 -35.93 49.20 -37.02
CA LEU A 254 -35.12 50.39 -37.35
C LEU A 254 -34.83 50.49 -38.86
N ARG A 255 -34.51 49.37 -39.51
CA ARG A 255 -34.27 49.34 -40.96
C ARG A 255 -35.54 49.66 -41.76
N SER A 256 -36.71 49.22 -41.28
CA SER A 256 -38.00 49.53 -41.91
C SER A 256 -38.39 51.01 -41.75
N GLU A 257 -38.06 51.64 -40.62
CA GLU A 257 -38.28 53.08 -40.40
C GLU A 257 -37.36 53.94 -41.28
N GLN A 258 -36.09 53.54 -41.42
CA GLN A 258 -35.09 54.29 -42.21
C GLN A 258 -35.37 54.26 -43.72
N MET A 259 -36.11 53.26 -44.22
CA MET A 259 -36.55 53.18 -45.61
C MET A 259 -37.84 53.97 -45.89
N ASN A 260 -38.49 54.53 -44.86
CA ASN A 260 -39.75 55.28 -44.97
C ASN A 260 -39.59 56.81 -44.79
N THR A 261 -38.37 57.33 -44.65
CA THR A 261 -38.10 58.77 -44.56
C THR A 261 -37.64 59.36 -45.92
N PRO A 262 -38.24 60.46 -46.42
CA PRO A 262 -37.86 61.06 -47.71
C PRO A 262 -36.42 61.61 -47.68
N ALA A 263 -35.59 61.19 -48.64
CA ALA A 263 -34.19 61.59 -48.74
C ALA A 263 -34.02 63.05 -49.20
N ASP A 264 -33.27 63.85 -48.43
CA ASP A 264 -32.82 65.20 -48.78
C ASP A 264 -31.36 65.13 -49.33
N PRO A 265 -31.07 65.55 -50.57
CA PRO A 265 -29.80 65.27 -51.23
C PRO A 265 -28.80 66.43 -51.08
N SER A 266 -28.33 66.70 -49.88
CA SER A 266 -27.18 67.59 -49.74
C SER A 266 -26.45 67.41 -48.41
N GLN A 267 -25.65 66.34 -48.30
CA GLN A 267 -24.33 66.32 -47.62
C GLN A 267 -23.55 65.08 -48.06
N SER A 268 -23.07 65.08 -49.31
CA SER A 268 -21.98 64.19 -49.72
C SER A 268 -20.65 64.86 -49.36
N GLY A 269 -19.97 64.36 -48.32
CA GLY A 269 -18.65 64.90 -48.03
C GLY A 269 -17.96 64.30 -46.82
N LYS A 270 -16.98 63.42 -47.12
CA LYS A 270 -15.84 63.01 -46.27
C LYS A 270 -16.09 61.85 -45.30
N ILE A 271 -16.18 60.64 -45.87
CA ILE A 271 -15.73 59.42 -45.19
C ILE A 271 -14.25 59.23 -45.56
N ILE A 272 -13.35 59.44 -44.59
CA ILE A 272 -11.93 59.12 -44.72
C ILE A 272 -11.81 57.59 -44.60
N VAL A 273 -11.68 56.91 -45.72
CA VAL A 273 -11.33 55.48 -45.78
C VAL A 273 -9.83 55.35 -45.50
N SER A 274 -9.48 55.06 -44.26
CA SER A 274 -8.12 54.69 -43.89
C SER A 274 -7.81 53.28 -44.45
N LYS A 275 -7.05 53.25 -45.55
CA LYS A 275 -6.35 52.04 -46.03
C LYS A 275 -5.35 51.58 -44.96
N ARG A 276 -5.75 50.67 -44.08
CA ARG A 276 -4.79 49.79 -43.39
C ARG A 276 -4.61 48.54 -44.25
N ARG A 277 -3.37 48.38 -44.72
CA ARG A 277 -2.84 47.21 -45.42
C ARG A 277 -3.18 45.94 -44.63
N SER A 278 -3.95 45.07 -45.26
CA SER A 278 -4.03 43.65 -44.93
C SER A 278 -2.78 42.98 -45.50
N SER A 279 -1.97 42.37 -44.64
CA SER A 279 -0.93 41.41 -45.01
C SER A 279 -1.16 40.13 -44.23
N GLU A 280 -1.87 39.21 -44.87
CA GLU A 280 -1.45 37.84 -45.10
C GLU A 280 -1.08 36.95 -43.90
N HIS A 281 -2.11 36.29 -43.38
CA HIS A 281 -2.23 34.83 -43.27
C HIS A 281 -1.00 33.97 -43.68
N LYS A 282 -0.11 33.65 -42.74
CA LYS A 282 0.54 32.34 -42.64
C LYS A 282 1.27 32.17 -41.31
N ARG A 283 0.68 31.39 -40.41
CA ARG A 283 1.31 30.34 -39.56
C ARG A 283 0.30 29.93 -38.47
N TYR A 284 -0.58 29.00 -38.85
CA TYR A 284 -1.20 28.06 -37.92
C TYR A 284 -0.40 26.77 -38.02
N ALA A 285 0.39 26.49 -36.99
CA ALA A 285 0.72 25.17 -36.47
C ALA A 285 1.60 25.40 -35.23
N ASP A 286 1.23 24.77 -34.12
CA ASP A 286 1.90 24.75 -32.82
C ASP A 286 1.81 25.97 -31.92
N ARG A 287 0.77 25.95 -31.07
CA ARG A 287 0.95 26.09 -29.62
C ARG A 287 -0.24 25.43 -28.91
N ARG A 288 -0.08 24.15 -28.62
CA ARG A 288 -0.86 23.47 -27.59
C ARG A 288 -0.38 23.96 -26.21
N TYR A 289 -1.34 24.15 -25.31
CA TYR A 289 -1.23 24.30 -23.86
C TYR A 289 -0.33 25.41 -23.30
N SER A 290 -0.97 26.47 -22.79
CA SER A 290 -0.44 27.18 -21.62
C SER A 290 -1.61 27.63 -20.74
N THR A 291 -1.78 26.87 -19.67
CA THR A 291 -2.67 27.07 -18.53
C THR A 291 -1.92 27.82 -17.42
N GLY A 292 -2.61 28.73 -16.72
CA GLY A 292 -2.20 29.26 -15.41
C GLY A 292 -1.90 30.76 -15.44
N SER A 293 -2.91 31.64 -15.41
CA SER A 293 -3.67 32.06 -14.22
C SER A 293 -2.83 32.72 -13.12
N ARG A 294 -3.09 34.02 -12.96
CA ARG A 294 -2.72 34.92 -11.88
C ARG A 294 -3.06 34.38 -10.49
N LYS A 295 -2.39 34.92 -9.47
CA LYS A 295 -2.98 35.19 -8.14
C LYS A 295 -2.40 36.45 -7.53
N SER A 296 -3.24 37.47 -7.48
CA SER A 296 -3.27 38.53 -6.47
C SER A 296 -3.77 37.98 -5.12
N LEU A 297 -3.50 38.74 -4.06
CA LEU A 297 -4.33 39.13 -2.89
C LEU A 297 -3.34 39.84 -1.92
N ASP A 298 -3.61 40.98 -1.28
CA ASP A 298 -4.89 41.51 -0.80
C ASP A 298 -4.84 43.02 -0.46
N ALA A 299 -6.03 43.66 -0.53
CA ALA A 299 -6.58 44.85 0.17
C ALA A 299 -5.72 46.13 0.39
N ILE A 300 -6.19 47.37 0.16
CA ILE A 300 -7.39 48.02 0.73
C ILE A 300 -7.84 49.13 -0.23
N SER A 301 -9.13 49.15 -0.57
CA SER A 301 -9.79 50.26 -1.26
C SER A 301 -10.53 51.12 -0.23
N VAL A 302 -10.07 52.36 -0.03
CA VAL A 302 -10.83 53.45 0.59
C VAL A 302 -10.73 54.65 -0.34
N SER A 303 -11.71 54.79 -1.21
CA SER A 303 -11.98 56.03 -1.93
C SER A 303 -12.76 56.96 -0.99
N SER A 304 -12.09 57.96 -0.43
CA SER A 304 -12.74 59.19 0.03
C SER A 304 -12.21 60.32 -0.84
N VAL A 305 -12.96 60.65 -1.89
CA VAL A 305 -12.80 61.91 -2.61
C VAL A 305 -13.58 62.96 -1.83
N ASP A 306 -12.87 63.96 -1.31
CA ASP A 306 -13.48 65.22 -0.90
C ASP A 306 -12.86 66.37 -1.70
N ALA A 307 -13.73 67.33 -1.98
CA ALA A 307 -13.69 68.27 -3.08
C ALA A 307 -12.55 69.31 -3.03
N GLY A 308 -12.12 69.73 -4.22
CA GLY A 308 -11.22 70.87 -4.43
C GLY A 308 -11.39 71.41 -5.84
N THR A 309 -12.37 72.27 -6.02
CA THR A 309 -12.66 73.09 -7.20
C THR A 309 -11.47 73.97 -7.60
N ASP A 310 -11.11 74.01 -8.89
CA ASP A 310 -11.14 75.23 -9.72
C ASP A 310 -10.49 75.02 -11.11
N GLY A 311 -11.11 75.59 -12.15
CA GLY A 311 -10.39 76.06 -13.34
C GLY A 311 -10.59 75.30 -14.67
N SER A 312 -11.70 75.60 -15.35
CA SER A 312 -11.87 75.67 -16.82
C SER A 312 -11.25 74.58 -17.74
N GLY A 313 -12.12 73.75 -18.33
CA GLY A 313 -11.81 73.04 -19.57
C GLY A 313 -12.73 71.86 -19.85
N ILE A 314 -13.81 72.11 -20.61
CA ILE A 314 -14.59 71.18 -21.45
C ILE A 314 -14.91 69.80 -20.84
N PRO A 315 -16.20 69.47 -20.57
CA PRO A 315 -16.57 68.11 -20.21
C PRO A 315 -16.41 67.22 -21.44
N ILE A 316 -15.29 66.49 -21.52
CA ILE A 316 -15.22 65.29 -22.34
C ILE A 316 -16.28 64.36 -21.74
N PRO A 317 -17.32 63.94 -22.49
CA PRO A 317 -18.19 62.88 -22.02
C PRO A 317 -17.27 61.71 -21.77
N MET A 318 -17.12 61.32 -20.50
CA MET A 318 -16.61 59.99 -20.18
C MET A 318 -17.61 59.04 -20.81
N ALA A 319 -17.34 58.68 -22.06
CA ALA A 319 -17.96 57.56 -22.72
C ALA A 319 -17.65 56.41 -21.78
N ASN A 320 -18.69 56.04 -21.03
CA ASN A 320 -18.72 54.93 -20.11
C ASN A 320 -17.80 53.84 -20.67
N GLU A 321 -16.64 53.64 -20.04
CA GLU A 321 -16.01 52.34 -20.08
C GLU A 321 -17.09 51.43 -19.52
N SER A 322 -17.85 50.82 -20.42
CA SER A 322 -18.89 49.87 -20.09
C SER A 322 -18.19 48.81 -19.27
N ARG A 323 -18.29 48.96 -17.94
CA ARG A 323 -17.77 48.06 -16.93
C ARG A 323 -18.12 46.67 -17.43
N ASN A 324 -17.10 45.93 -17.84
CA ASN A 324 -17.33 44.70 -18.58
C ASN A 324 -17.70 43.63 -17.56
N ILE A 325 -18.98 43.61 -17.21
CA ILE A 325 -19.58 42.75 -16.17
C ILE A 325 -19.21 41.29 -16.41
N PHE A 326 -19.11 40.87 -17.67
CA PHE A 326 -18.69 39.53 -18.05
C PHE A 326 -17.25 39.21 -17.60
N TYR A 327 -16.29 40.12 -17.79
CA TYR A 327 -14.93 39.90 -17.29
C TYR A 327 -14.88 39.89 -15.75
N GLU A 328 -15.71 40.70 -15.09
CA GLU A 328 -15.79 40.75 -13.62
C GLU A 328 -16.39 39.44 -13.05
N GLU A 329 -17.46 38.94 -13.66
CA GLU A 329 -18.08 37.65 -13.32
C GLU A 329 -17.15 36.46 -13.57
N GLU A 330 -16.42 36.45 -14.69
CA GLU A 330 -15.47 35.38 -14.99
C GLU A 330 -14.27 35.40 -14.03
N LEU A 331 -13.83 36.60 -13.60
CA LEU A 331 -12.81 36.75 -12.56
C LEU A 331 -13.31 36.17 -11.22
N LEU A 332 -14.54 36.51 -10.81
CA LEU A 332 -15.15 36.01 -9.58
C LEU A 332 -15.38 34.49 -9.61
N LYS A 333 -15.68 33.92 -10.78
CA LYS A 333 -15.78 32.47 -10.97
C LYS A 333 -14.42 31.81 -10.81
N LYS A 334 -13.38 32.39 -11.42
CA LYS A 334 -12.00 31.92 -11.27
C LYS A 334 -11.50 32.03 -9.84
N ASP A 335 -11.83 33.11 -9.13
CA ASP A 335 -11.47 33.30 -7.73
C ASP A 335 -12.18 32.28 -6.80
N ARG A 336 -13.44 31.93 -7.09
CA ARG A 336 -14.14 30.84 -6.38
C ARG A 336 -13.51 29.48 -6.63
N GLU A 337 -13.24 29.12 -7.89
CA GLU A 337 -12.57 27.88 -8.26
C GLU A 337 -11.19 27.78 -7.59
N ILE A 338 -10.45 28.88 -7.57
CA ILE A 338 -9.19 29.05 -6.86
C ILE A 338 -9.32 28.78 -5.37
N GLN A 339 -10.39 29.26 -4.75
CA GLN A 339 -10.63 29.10 -3.32
C GLN A 339 -11.05 27.67 -2.97
N GLU A 340 -11.89 27.06 -3.79
CA GLU A 340 -12.26 25.64 -3.68
C GLU A 340 -11.02 24.74 -3.82
N MET A 341 -10.17 25.00 -4.81
CA MET A 341 -8.91 24.27 -5.00
C MET A 341 -7.97 24.42 -3.80
N ARG A 342 -7.87 25.61 -3.21
CA ARG A 342 -7.10 25.83 -1.97
C ARG A 342 -7.68 25.04 -0.79
N ASN A 343 -9.01 25.04 -0.64
CA ASN A 343 -9.68 24.30 0.42
C ASN A 343 -9.47 22.78 0.29
N VAL A 344 -9.59 22.25 -0.93
CA VAL A 344 -9.34 20.83 -1.21
C VAL A 344 -7.87 20.49 -0.95
N SER A 345 -6.93 21.34 -1.37
CA SER A 345 -5.49 21.17 -1.07
C SER A 345 -5.25 21.09 0.43
N HIS A 346 -5.80 22.02 1.23
CA HIS A 346 -5.64 21.99 2.67
C HIS A 346 -6.26 20.76 3.34
N GLN A 347 -7.40 20.28 2.84
CA GLN A 347 -8.01 19.04 3.34
C GLN A 347 -7.16 17.80 3.01
N LEU A 348 -6.57 17.75 1.82
CA LEU A 348 -5.66 16.67 1.43
C LEU A 348 -4.38 16.70 2.25
N ASP A 349 -3.79 17.88 2.47
CA ASP A 349 -2.61 18.04 3.34
C ASP A 349 -2.89 17.56 4.77
N TYR A 350 -4.07 17.88 5.31
CA TYR A 350 -4.48 17.41 6.64
C TYR A 350 -4.62 15.89 6.68
N ARG A 351 -5.33 15.29 5.71
CA ARG A 351 -5.48 13.83 5.63
C ARG A 351 -4.15 13.11 5.44
N LEU A 352 -3.23 13.69 4.67
CA LEU A 352 -1.89 13.12 4.48
C LEU A 352 -1.15 13.06 5.82
N ARG A 353 -1.17 14.15 6.60
CA ARG A 353 -0.57 14.16 7.95
C ARG A 353 -1.22 13.16 8.90
N GLU A 354 -2.54 13.00 8.85
CA GLU A 354 -3.24 11.99 9.65
C GLU A 354 -2.81 10.56 9.28
N ILE A 355 -2.70 10.27 7.98
CA ILE A 355 -2.26 8.95 7.47
C ILE A 355 -0.80 8.70 7.89
N GLU A 356 0.09 9.67 7.73
CA GLU A 356 1.49 9.58 8.15
C GLU A 356 1.61 9.34 9.66
N GLN A 357 0.83 10.06 10.47
CA GLN A 357 0.80 9.87 11.92
C GLN A 357 0.29 8.47 12.30
N ALA A 358 -0.78 7.99 11.66
CA ALA A 358 -1.32 6.65 11.91
C ALA A 358 -0.32 5.55 11.50
N ALA A 359 0.38 5.73 10.39
CA ALA A 359 1.43 4.82 9.93
C ALA A 359 2.59 4.76 10.94
N LEU A 360 3.07 5.91 11.42
CA LEU A 360 4.14 5.99 12.41
C LEU A 360 3.75 5.30 13.73
N VAL A 361 2.53 5.52 14.23
CA VAL A 361 2.06 4.84 15.46
C VAL A 361 2.06 3.33 15.28
N LYS A 362 1.56 2.85 14.14
CA LYS A 362 1.53 1.42 13.82
C LYS A 362 2.95 0.84 13.72
N GLU A 363 3.89 1.55 13.09
CA GLU A 363 5.29 1.15 13.00
C GLU A 363 5.95 1.07 14.39
N LEU A 364 5.72 2.05 15.25
CA LEU A 364 6.21 2.04 16.64
C LEU A 364 5.64 0.86 17.44
N GLU A 365 4.37 0.51 17.26
CA GLU A 365 3.78 -0.68 17.89
C GLU A 365 4.40 -1.98 17.39
N HIS A 366 4.63 -2.10 16.08
CA HIS A 366 5.31 -3.26 15.50
C HIS A 366 6.75 -3.36 16.01
N HIS A 367 7.46 -2.24 16.08
CA HIS A 367 8.82 -2.19 16.61
C HIS A 367 8.87 -2.68 18.06
N ARG A 368 7.99 -2.17 18.93
CA ARG A 368 7.88 -2.64 20.33
C ARG A 368 7.62 -4.14 20.45
N LYS A 369 6.73 -4.69 19.61
CA LYS A 369 6.45 -6.14 19.60
C LYS A 369 7.68 -6.94 19.17
N THR A 370 8.40 -6.46 18.16
CA THR A 370 9.64 -7.09 17.69
C THR A 370 10.73 -7.05 18.76
N GLU A 371 10.89 -5.92 19.47
CA GLU A 371 11.82 -5.81 20.60
C GLU A 371 11.46 -6.80 21.72
N ALA A 372 10.18 -6.88 22.11
CA ALA A 372 9.73 -7.81 23.13
C ALA A 372 10.00 -9.28 22.75
N MET A 373 9.75 -9.66 21.50
CA MET A 373 10.09 -11.00 20.99
C MET A 373 11.60 -11.25 20.98
N ASN A 374 12.40 -10.28 20.54
CA ASN A 374 13.86 -10.39 20.54
C ASN A 374 14.44 -10.54 21.95
N GLU A 375 13.88 -9.84 22.94
CA GLU A 375 14.24 -10.04 24.35
C GLU A 375 13.92 -11.45 24.82
N GLU A 376 12.76 -12.00 24.46
CA GLU A 376 12.37 -13.36 24.83
C GLU A 376 13.28 -14.40 24.18
N ILE A 377 13.58 -14.23 22.89
CA ILE A 377 14.57 -15.06 22.18
C ILE A 377 15.92 -15.01 22.89
N THR A 378 16.40 -13.81 23.26
CA THR A 378 17.67 -13.64 23.97
C THR A 378 17.64 -14.32 25.34
N LYS A 379 16.54 -14.19 26.10
CA LYS A 379 16.34 -14.88 27.38
C LYS A 379 16.37 -16.39 27.21
N LEU A 380 15.73 -16.94 26.19
CA LEU A 380 15.72 -18.37 25.90
C LEU A 380 17.10 -18.86 25.44
N GLN A 381 17.80 -18.11 24.59
CA GLN A 381 19.17 -18.40 24.16
C GLN A 381 20.13 -18.41 25.35
N ASN A 382 20.02 -17.45 26.27
CA ASN A 382 20.84 -17.43 27.49
C ASN A 382 20.56 -18.64 28.39
N LYS A 383 19.29 -19.02 28.56
CA LYS A 383 18.91 -20.25 29.29
C LYS A 383 19.49 -21.49 28.62
N LEU A 384 19.39 -21.57 27.29
CA LEU A 384 19.94 -22.68 26.52
C LEU A 384 21.47 -22.74 26.61
N SER A 385 22.15 -21.60 26.52
CA SER A 385 23.60 -21.49 26.69
C SER A 385 24.03 -21.95 28.09
N LEU A 386 23.33 -21.53 29.14
CA LEU A 386 23.57 -21.99 30.52
C LEU A 386 23.37 -23.50 30.69
N LEU A 387 22.42 -24.10 29.96
CA LEU A 387 22.22 -25.56 29.94
C LEU A 387 23.27 -26.28 29.07
N SER A 388 23.79 -25.60 28.04
CA SER A 388 24.73 -26.15 27.06
C SER A 388 26.20 -26.02 27.45
N THR A 389 26.56 -25.21 28.46
CA THR A 389 27.95 -25.06 28.96
C THR A 389 28.52 -26.32 29.61
N GLY A 390 27.80 -27.45 29.58
CA GLY A 390 28.39 -28.79 29.70
C GLY A 390 28.88 -29.17 31.08
N GLY A 391 28.93 -28.25 32.05
CA GLY A 391 29.42 -28.51 33.41
C GLY A 391 28.60 -29.58 34.14
N GLU A 392 27.28 -29.59 33.97
CA GLU A 392 26.42 -30.63 34.54
C GLU A 392 26.64 -32.00 33.88
N MET A 393 26.86 -32.04 32.57
CA MET A 393 27.10 -33.28 31.82
C MET A 393 28.51 -33.84 32.02
N GLU A 394 29.52 -32.98 32.13
CA GLU A 394 30.90 -33.39 32.44
C GLU A 394 31.02 -33.87 33.89
N TYR A 395 30.37 -33.18 34.83
CA TYR A 395 30.23 -33.66 36.21
C TYR A 395 29.53 -35.03 36.25
N LEU A 396 28.40 -35.18 35.55
CA LEU A 396 27.65 -36.44 35.47
C LEU A 396 28.50 -37.56 34.85
N ARG A 397 29.28 -37.25 33.82
CA ARG A 397 30.24 -38.18 33.20
C ARG A 397 31.32 -38.62 34.20
N ASN A 398 31.90 -37.68 34.95
CA ASN A 398 32.96 -37.96 35.93
C ASN A 398 32.46 -38.82 37.09
N ILE A 399 31.29 -38.53 37.65
CA ILE A 399 30.69 -39.34 38.72
C ILE A 399 30.23 -40.71 38.22
N PHE A 400 29.79 -40.83 36.96
CA PHE A 400 29.45 -42.12 36.35
C PHE A 400 30.68 -43.03 36.20
N VAL A 401 31.81 -42.47 35.76
CA VAL A 401 33.08 -43.22 35.70
C VAL A 401 33.49 -43.68 37.11
N GLN A 402 33.36 -42.80 38.12
CA GLN A 402 33.64 -43.15 39.51
C GLN A 402 32.70 -44.25 40.04
N PHE A 403 31.43 -44.24 39.65
CA PHE A 403 30.47 -45.29 40.00
C PHE A 403 30.89 -46.68 39.48
N ILE A 404 31.34 -46.75 38.22
CA ILE A 404 31.81 -48.01 37.61
C ILE A 404 33.07 -48.53 38.32
N GLN A 405 34.00 -47.65 38.68
CA GLN A 405 35.28 -48.02 39.30
C GLN A 405 35.18 -48.31 40.81
N SER A 406 34.09 -47.90 41.46
CA SER A 406 33.88 -48.12 42.89
C SER A 406 33.55 -49.59 43.18
N ASN A 407 34.27 -50.24 44.09
CA ASN A 407 33.97 -51.63 44.52
C ASN A 407 33.18 -51.70 45.84
N ASN A 408 32.96 -50.56 46.51
CA ASN A 408 32.22 -50.48 47.77
C ASN A 408 30.75 -50.17 47.51
N SER A 409 29.84 -51.02 48.02
CA SER A 409 28.39 -50.87 47.89
C SER A 409 27.87 -49.53 48.45
N SER A 410 28.41 -49.09 49.59
CA SER A 410 28.04 -47.80 50.21
C SER A 410 28.47 -46.60 49.36
N ALA A 411 29.67 -46.67 48.77
CA ALA A 411 30.16 -45.65 47.85
C ALA A 411 29.32 -45.58 46.56
N LYS A 412 28.97 -46.73 45.98
CA LYS A 412 28.07 -46.80 44.81
C LYS A 412 26.72 -46.17 45.09
N LYS A 413 26.11 -46.44 46.26
CA LYS A 413 24.83 -45.85 46.64
C LYS A 413 24.90 -44.33 46.78
N ASN A 414 25.95 -43.81 47.41
CA ASN A 414 26.15 -42.36 47.53
C ASN A 414 26.39 -41.68 46.18
N ILE A 415 27.17 -42.30 45.29
CA ILE A 415 27.37 -41.79 43.93
C ILE A 415 26.07 -41.84 43.12
N LEU A 416 25.27 -42.90 43.27
CA LEU A 416 23.97 -43.02 42.60
C LEU A 416 22.97 -41.95 43.05
N LYS A 417 22.99 -41.57 44.34
CA LYS A 417 22.22 -40.42 44.84
C LYS A 417 22.69 -39.09 44.25
N ALA A 418 24.00 -38.88 44.16
CA ALA A 418 24.57 -37.68 43.53
C ALA A 418 24.18 -37.58 42.05
N MET A 419 24.23 -38.70 41.31
CA MET A 419 23.72 -38.79 39.94
C MET A 419 22.22 -38.48 39.85
N GLY A 420 21.41 -39.01 40.78
CA GLY A 420 19.98 -38.76 40.81
C GLY A 420 19.63 -37.29 41.07
N MET A 421 20.41 -36.59 41.90
CA MET A 421 20.24 -35.16 42.13
C MET A 421 20.65 -34.33 40.91
N ALA A 422 21.77 -34.68 40.26
CA ALA A 422 22.22 -34.02 39.03
C ALA A 422 21.22 -34.20 37.88
N LEU A 423 20.56 -35.36 37.80
CA LEU A 423 19.51 -35.67 36.81
C LEU A 423 18.10 -35.18 37.21
N ARG A 424 17.97 -34.55 38.38
CA ARG A 424 16.69 -34.05 38.93
C ARG A 424 15.59 -35.12 38.98
N LEU A 425 15.95 -36.33 39.42
CA LEU A 425 14.99 -37.42 39.62
C LEU A 425 13.91 -37.02 40.64
N SER A 426 12.69 -37.51 40.43
CA SER A 426 11.57 -37.28 41.33
C SER A 426 11.80 -37.92 42.70
N ALA A 427 11.06 -37.46 43.72
CA ALA A 427 11.15 -38.00 45.07
C ALA A 427 10.85 -39.51 45.15
N ASN A 428 10.06 -40.05 44.23
CA ASN A 428 9.74 -41.48 44.16
C ASN A 428 10.89 -42.31 43.58
N GLU A 429 11.58 -41.77 42.57
CA GLU A 429 12.77 -42.40 41.98
C GLU A 429 13.95 -42.37 42.97
N MET A 430 14.10 -41.27 43.71
CA MET A 430 15.13 -41.15 44.75
C MET A 430 14.94 -42.19 45.88
N LYS A 431 13.69 -42.45 46.28
CA LYS A 431 13.37 -43.51 47.28
C LYS A 431 13.73 -44.92 46.80
N SER A 432 13.64 -45.17 45.50
CA SER A 432 13.96 -46.48 44.92
C SER A 432 15.48 -46.75 44.95
N ILE A 433 16.29 -45.70 44.84
CA ILE A 433 17.75 -45.74 45.05
C ILE A 433 18.09 -46.01 46.51
N ASP A 434 17.27 -45.49 47.44
CA ASP A 434 17.43 -45.73 48.88
C ASP A 434 17.06 -47.13 49.34
N SER A 435 16.16 -47.81 48.62
CA SER A 435 15.72 -49.18 48.95
C SER A 435 16.66 -50.30 48.44
N LYS A 436 17.65 -49.96 47.61
CA LYS A 436 18.72 -50.86 47.15
C LYS A 436 19.99 -50.63 47.97
#